data_AF-A0A0D0M6Y9-F1
#
_entry.id   AF-A0A0D0M6Y9-F1
#
_cell.length_a   1.000
_cell.length_b   1.000
_cell.length_c   1.000
_cell.angle_alpha   90.00
_cell.angle_beta   90.00
_cell.angle_gamma   90.00
#
_symmetry.space_group_name_H-M   'P 1'
#
loop_
_entity.id
_entity.type
_entity.pdbx_description
1 polymer ?
#
loop_
_entity_poly.entity_id
_entity_poly.type
_entity_poly.pdbx_seq_one_letter_code
_entity_poly.pdbx_strand_id
1 'polypeptide(L)'
;MNKKNIFSLLVLAGACATAGAADFAGRGVFNFRSDSGCPFSALAGPANECNRLALDDADTRAAFDGAAHTIRFANPRIYGEKTIVGDVLLQGSGQSRGNGQRVPLTFHALLSRSGNEWSVSSHAHSPVGGEFSDIKIDPYQVVVIEGSAERVVFTPAQISETLSKPSIAARLANEIVQVQDNRTGGATDADITVGLGLSRASKSVARARFRAPAAKGSELSEAMRQGNWSLELQALSGQIPRQVVQRDLFLYGLESQSLLQPLMQRGFRKNEKLVLGAAGGKGYVRYDGQQREFAGADASARAFLQGSFIGLVLGWQQQQPQPPVAKADGR
;
A
#
# COMPACT_ATOMS: atom_id res chain seq x y z
N MET A 1 -65.66 17.36 -25.00
CA MET A 1 -64.71 18.43 -25.37
C MET A 1 -64.36 19.25 -24.14
N ASN A 2 -63.14 19.09 -23.60
CA ASN A 2 -62.30 20.21 -23.15
C ASN A 2 -60.93 19.68 -22.74
N LYS A 3 -59.94 20.00 -23.58
CA LYS A 3 -58.52 19.74 -23.37
C LYS A 3 -58.00 20.73 -22.32
N LYS A 4 -57.32 20.25 -21.28
CA LYS A 4 -56.38 21.06 -20.51
C LYS A 4 -55.00 20.43 -20.66
N ASN A 5 -54.19 21.01 -21.54
CA ASN A 5 -52.78 20.74 -21.67
C ASN A 5 -52.07 21.30 -20.44
N ILE A 6 -51.50 20.42 -19.61
CA ILE A 6 -50.52 20.81 -18.59
C ILE A 6 -49.16 20.47 -19.18
N PHE A 7 -48.45 21.50 -19.63
CA PHE A 7 -47.02 21.41 -19.97
C PHE A 7 -46.24 21.30 -18.66
N SER A 8 -45.79 20.10 -18.31
CA SER A 8 -44.77 19.92 -17.28
C SER A 8 -43.41 20.30 -17.86
N LEU A 9 -42.87 21.44 -17.42
CA LEU A 9 -41.46 21.78 -17.63
C LEU A 9 -40.60 20.78 -16.84
N LEU A 10 -39.87 19.93 -17.55
CA LEU A 10 -38.80 19.12 -16.99
C LEU A 10 -37.57 20.03 -16.85
N VAL A 11 -37.26 20.46 -15.62
CA VAL A 11 -35.97 21.09 -15.31
C VAL A 11 -34.94 19.97 -15.17
N LEU A 12 -34.18 19.71 -16.24
CA LEU A 12 -32.95 18.93 -16.13
C LEU A 12 -31.92 19.76 -15.36
N ALA A 13 -31.82 19.55 -14.06
CA ALA A 13 -30.64 19.94 -13.30
C ALA A 13 -29.49 19.02 -13.74
N GLY A 14 -28.70 19.48 -14.72
CA GLY A 14 -27.45 18.85 -15.06
C GLY A 14 -26.48 18.99 -13.89
N ALA A 15 -26.25 17.90 -13.17
CA ALA A 15 -25.11 17.82 -12.27
C ALA A 15 -23.85 17.84 -13.15
N CYS A 16 -23.19 19.00 -13.21
CA CYS A 16 -21.81 19.07 -13.66
C CYS A 16 -20.96 18.30 -12.65
N ALA A 17 -20.79 16.99 -12.87
CA ALA A 17 -19.72 16.25 -12.24
C ALA A 17 -18.41 16.88 -12.75
N THR A 18 -17.76 17.68 -11.92
CA THR A 18 -16.42 18.17 -12.20
C THR A 18 -15.50 16.95 -12.22
N ALA A 19 -15.07 16.56 -13.42
CA ALA A 19 -14.10 15.49 -13.62
C ALA A 19 -12.79 15.89 -12.90
N GLY A 20 -12.64 15.48 -11.65
CA GLY A 20 -11.51 15.87 -10.79
C GLY A 20 -11.83 15.92 -9.30
N ALA A 21 -13.10 16.05 -8.90
CA ALA A 21 -13.48 16.03 -7.48
C ALA A 21 -14.21 14.72 -7.11
N ALA A 22 -13.94 14.19 -5.92
CA ALA A 22 -14.62 13.01 -5.39
C ALA A 22 -14.75 13.09 -3.87
N ASP A 23 -15.89 12.67 -3.34
CA ASP A 23 -16.12 12.53 -1.90
C ASP A 23 -16.18 11.04 -1.53
N PHE A 24 -15.38 10.67 -0.54
CA PHE A 24 -15.31 9.34 0.02
C PHE A 24 -15.81 9.37 1.46
N ALA A 25 -16.64 8.40 1.82
CA ALA A 25 -17.20 8.28 3.16
C ALA A 25 -17.35 6.81 3.55
N GLY A 26 -17.34 6.57 4.85
CA GLY A 26 -17.42 5.22 5.39
C GLY A 26 -16.10 4.48 5.30
N ARG A 27 -16.03 3.36 6.01
CA ARG A 27 -14.82 2.55 6.05
C ARG A 27 -14.57 1.88 4.70
N GLY A 28 -13.40 2.09 4.10
CA GLY A 28 -13.10 1.58 2.77
C GLY A 28 -11.73 1.98 2.24
N VAL A 29 -11.36 1.35 1.12
CA VAL A 29 -10.12 1.66 0.38
C VAL A 29 -10.49 2.15 -1.00
N PHE A 30 -9.98 3.32 -1.37
CA PHE A 30 -10.31 4.02 -2.60
C PHE A 30 -9.03 4.32 -3.35
N ASN A 31 -8.90 3.79 -4.56
CA ASN A 31 -7.78 4.11 -5.43
C ASN A 31 -8.13 5.29 -6.31
N PHE A 32 -7.13 6.09 -6.64
CA PHE A 32 -7.25 7.18 -7.59
C PHE A 32 -5.99 7.29 -8.43
N ARG A 33 -6.11 8.00 -9.54
CA ARG A 33 -5.06 8.10 -10.55
C ARG A 33 -3.79 8.76 -9.99
N SER A 34 -2.64 8.23 -10.41
CA SER A 34 -1.34 8.88 -10.30
C SER A 34 -0.91 9.41 -11.67
N ASP A 35 -0.66 10.72 -11.78
CA ASP A 35 -0.15 11.32 -13.01
C ASP A 35 1.39 11.24 -13.11
N SER A 36 2.05 11.08 -11.97
CA SER A 36 3.49 10.84 -11.85
C SER A 36 3.89 9.39 -12.09
N GLY A 37 2.91 8.51 -12.31
CA GLY A 37 3.07 7.10 -12.61
C GLY A 37 2.92 6.18 -11.40
N CYS A 38 2.85 4.88 -11.69
CA CYS A 38 2.69 3.83 -10.69
C CYS A 38 3.96 2.98 -10.57
N PRO A 39 4.27 2.43 -9.38
CA PRO A 39 5.26 1.39 -9.25
C PRO A 39 4.91 0.23 -10.18
N PHE A 40 5.88 -0.25 -10.95
CA PHE A 40 5.68 -1.35 -11.89
C PHE A 40 4.52 -1.04 -12.85
N SER A 41 4.62 0.05 -13.62
CA SER A 41 3.53 0.62 -14.43
C SER A 41 2.73 -0.39 -15.26
N ALA A 42 3.37 -1.45 -15.76
CA ALA A 42 2.68 -2.53 -16.49
C ALA A 42 1.70 -3.38 -15.64
N LEU A 43 1.78 -3.31 -14.31
CA LEU A 43 0.78 -3.85 -13.38
C LEU A 43 -0.39 -2.90 -13.14
N ALA A 44 -0.18 -1.60 -13.31
CA ALA A 44 -1.23 -0.62 -13.11
C ALA A 44 -2.33 -0.86 -14.15
N GLY A 45 -3.58 -0.81 -13.70
CA GLY A 45 -4.72 -0.86 -14.62
C GLY A 45 -4.68 0.31 -15.61
N PRO A 46 -5.53 0.30 -16.66
CA PRO A 46 -5.49 1.30 -17.74
C PRO A 46 -5.68 2.75 -17.27
N ALA A 47 -6.18 2.97 -16.05
CA ALA A 47 -6.39 4.29 -15.45
C ALA A 47 -5.24 4.78 -14.54
N ASN A 48 -4.16 4.00 -14.35
CA ASN A 48 -3.06 4.31 -13.42
C ASN A 48 -3.54 4.63 -11.99
N GLU A 49 -4.58 3.92 -11.53
CA GLU A 49 -5.17 4.09 -10.20
C GLU A 49 -4.36 3.34 -9.14
N CYS A 50 -3.26 3.95 -8.70
CA CYS A 50 -2.34 3.38 -7.72
C CYS A 50 -2.05 4.29 -6.51
N ASN A 51 -2.50 5.55 -6.56
CA ASN A 51 -2.64 6.34 -5.34
C ASN A 51 -3.83 5.79 -4.55
N ARG A 52 -3.80 5.90 -3.23
CA ARG A 52 -4.79 5.31 -2.34
C ARG A 52 -5.22 6.26 -1.24
N LEU A 53 -6.50 6.27 -0.94
CA LEU A 53 -7.06 6.72 0.33
C LEU A 53 -7.64 5.50 1.06
N ALA A 54 -7.28 5.32 2.33
CA ALA A 54 -7.94 4.36 3.20
C ALA A 54 -8.69 5.12 4.29
N LEU A 55 -9.95 4.79 4.50
CA LEU A 55 -10.77 5.31 5.60
C LEU A 55 -10.99 4.15 6.57
N ASP A 56 -10.43 4.25 7.77
CA ASP A 56 -10.41 3.17 8.76
C ASP A 56 -11.63 3.15 9.68
N ASP A 57 -12.36 4.26 9.72
CA ASP A 57 -13.52 4.50 10.59
C ASP A 57 -14.73 4.93 9.73
N ALA A 58 -15.92 4.51 10.17
CA ALA A 58 -17.17 4.74 9.43
C ALA A 58 -17.56 6.22 9.33
N ASP A 59 -17.10 7.06 10.27
CA ASP A 59 -17.38 8.49 10.31
C ASP A 59 -16.26 9.33 9.68
N THR A 60 -15.17 8.70 9.23
CA THR A 60 -14.14 9.40 8.44
C THR A 60 -14.67 9.67 7.03
N ARG A 61 -14.37 10.87 6.54
CA ARG A 61 -14.63 11.30 5.17
C ARG A 61 -13.37 11.87 4.56
N ALA A 62 -13.22 11.72 3.25
CA ALA A 62 -12.17 12.37 2.49
C ALA A 62 -12.76 13.04 1.24
N ALA A 63 -12.49 14.32 1.05
CA ALA A 63 -12.77 15.05 -0.19
C ALA A 63 -11.48 15.16 -1.00
N PHE A 64 -11.49 14.64 -2.21
CA PHE A 64 -10.41 14.73 -3.18
C PHE A 64 -10.73 15.80 -4.21
N ASP A 65 -9.75 16.66 -4.49
CA ASP A 65 -9.81 17.69 -5.52
C ASP A 65 -8.52 17.63 -6.35
N GLY A 66 -8.60 16.95 -7.48
CA GLY A 66 -7.49 16.76 -8.43
C GLY A 66 -7.02 18.06 -9.08
N ALA A 67 -7.92 19.02 -9.30
CA ALA A 67 -7.59 20.29 -9.93
C ALA A 67 -6.87 21.24 -8.96
N ALA A 68 -7.32 21.28 -7.70
CA ALA A 68 -6.66 22.03 -6.64
C ALA A 68 -5.53 21.25 -5.95
N HIS A 69 -5.22 20.04 -6.42
CA HIS A 69 -4.27 19.11 -5.81
C HIS A 69 -4.43 19.02 -4.28
N THR A 70 -5.66 18.83 -3.80
CA THR A 70 -5.97 18.85 -2.37
C THR A 70 -6.74 17.60 -1.95
N ILE A 71 -6.33 16.99 -0.84
CA ILE A 71 -7.00 15.86 -0.19
C ILE A 71 -7.38 16.31 1.22
N ARG A 72 -8.67 16.44 1.52
CA ARG A 72 -9.18 16.93 2.81
C ARG A 72 -9.82 15.80 3.59
N PHE A 73 -9.39 15.59 4.82
CA PHE A 73 -9.99 14.62 5.73
C PHE A 73 -10.85 15.29 6.79
N ALA A 74 -11.99 14.69 7.09
CA ALA A 74 -12.85 15.03 8.22
C ALA A 74 -13.13 13.77 9.03
N ASN A 75 -13.08 13.90 10.36
CA ASN A 75 -13.57 12.89 11.27
C ASN A 75 -14.10 13.62 12.52
N PRO A 76 -15.43 13.63 12.75
CA PRO A 76 -16.04 14.38 13.84
C PRO A 76 -15.97 13.64 15.18
N ARG A 77 -15.53 12.37 15.20
CA ARG A 77 -15.52 11.56 16.42
C ARG A 77 -14.43 12.01 17.38
N ILE A 78 -14.66 11.66 18.64
CA ILE A 78 -13.73 11.80 19.74
C ILE A 78 -13.28 10.40 20.15
N TYR A 79 -11.98 10.20 20.28
CA TYR A 79 -11.39 8.90 20.60
C TYR A 79 -10.71 8.94 21.96
N GLY A 80 -10.89 7.89 22.78
CA GLY A 80 -10.25 7.80 24.10
C GLY A 80 -8.74 7.56 24.04
N GLU A 81 -8.25 7.01 22.93
CA GLU A 81 -6.83 6.76 22.67
C GLU A 81 -6.50 7.07 21.20
N LYS A 82 -5.19 7.16 20.88
CA LYS A 82 -4.74 7.43 19.52
C LYS A 82 -5.19 6.31 18.57
N THR A 83 -6.12 6.66 17.68
CA THR A 83 -6.76 5.73 16.74
C THR A 83 -6.50 6.19 15.32
N ILE A 84 -6.02 5.28 14.45
CA ILE A 84 -5.91 5.57 13.00
C ILE A 84 -7.32 5.66 12.44
N VAL A 85 -7.60 6.76 11.74
CA VAL A 85 -8.91 7.02 11.11
C VAL A 85 -8.84 7.04 9.59
N GLY A 86 -7.63 7.13 9.03
CA GLY A 86 -7.37 6.92 7.62
C GLY A 86 -5.89 7.05 7.24
N ASP A 87 -5.60 6.79 5.97
CA ASP A 87 -4.29 7.04 5.36
C ASP A 87 -4.39 7.54 3.92
N VAL A 88 -3.26 8.07 3.44
CA VAL A 88 -3.02 8.33 2.03
C VAL A 88 -1.70 7.70 1.59
N LEU A 89 -1.72 7.03 0.44
CA LEU A 89 -0.53 6.64 -0.31
C LEU A 89 -0.48 7.43 -1.61
N LEU A 90 0.63 8.13 -1.83
CA LEU A 90 0.93 8.80 -3.09
C LEU A 90 2.15 8.15 -3.73
N GLN A 91 2.01 7.78 -4.99
CA GLN A 91 3.00 7.06 -5.76
C GLN A 91 3.88 8.02 -6.56
N GLY A 92 5.15 7.66 -6.66
CA GLY A 92 6.12 8.45 -7.39
C GLY A 92 7.40 7.69 -7.69
N SER A 93 8.46 8.42 -8.02
CA SER A 93 9.79 7.87 -8.22
C SER A 93 10.88 8.89 -7.91
N GLY A 94 12.10 8.41 -7.70
CA GLY A 94 13.29 9.25 -7.55
C GLY A 94 14.51 8.60 -8.21
N GLN A 95 15.49 9.40 -8.57
CA GLN A 95 16.81 8.91 -8.99
C GLN A 95 17.65 8.65 -7.74
N SER A 96 18.10 7.42 -7.56
CA SER A 96 19.03 7.06 -6.49
C SER A 96 20.34 7.82 -6.65
N ARG A 97 20.80 8.50 -5.61
CA ARG A 97 22.09 9.21 -5.63
C ARG A 97 23.29 8.26 -5.69
N GLY A 98 23.11 7.00 -5.28
CA GLY A 98 24.20 6.01 -5.25
C GLY A 98 24.56 5.45 -6.62
N ASN A 99 23.59 5.30 -7.53
CA ASN A 99 23.80 4.65 -8.83
C ASN A 99 23.04 5.30 -10.00
N GLY A 100 22.32 6.42 -9.77
CA GLY A 100 21.52 7.11 -10.78
C GLY A 100 20.24 6.39 -11.23
N GLN A 101 19.97 5.18 -10.72
CA GLN A 101 18.83 4.38 -11.13
C GLN A 101 17.52 5.06 -10.68
N ARG A 102 16.51 5.12 -11.56
CA ARG A 102 15.16 5.53 -11.16
C ARG A 102 14.49 4.40 -10.38
N VAL A 103 14.03 4.72 -9.18
CA VAL A 103 13.44 3.80 -8.21
C VAL A 103 12.00 4.26 -7.92
N PRO A 104 11.01 3.35 -7.87
CA PRO A 104 9.67 3.70 -7.41
C PRO A 104 9.69 4.05 -5.92
N LEU A 105 8.99 5.13 -5.57
CA LEU A 105 8.87 5.63 -4.21
C LEU A 105 7.38 5.79 -3.87
N THR A 106 7.01 5.55 -2.62
CA THR A 106 5.65 5.81 -2.15
C THR A 106 5.70 6.70 -0.91
N PHE A 107 4.98 7.82 -0.93
CA PHE A 107 4.73 8.60 0.26
C PHE A 107 3.53 8.01 0.99
N HIS A 108 3.68 7.69 2.27
CA HIS A 108 2.64 7.14 3.11
C HIS A 108 2.41 8.04 4.31
N ALA A 109 1.20 8.62 4.41
CA ALA A 109 0.78 9.38 5.57
C ALA A 109 -0.39 8.70 6.29
N LEU A 110 -0.23 8.52 7.60
CA LEU A 110 -1.25 8.03 8.51
C LEU A 110 -1.89 9.22 9.23
N LEU A 111 -3.22 9.23 9.27
CA LEU A 111 -4.02 10.20 10.00
C LEU A 111 -4.68 9.51 11.18
N SER A 112 -4.42 10.03 12.37
CA SER A 112 -4.98 9.52 13.62
C SER A 112 -5.71 10.60 14.39
N ARG A 113 -6.63 10.17 15.26
CA ARG A 113 -7.34 11.02 16.21
C ARG A 113 -6.99 10.59 17.63
N SER A 114 -6.74 11.54 18.51
CA SER A 114 -6.57 11.32 19.95
C SER A 114 -7.37 12.39 20.68
N GLY A 115 -8.40 12.01 21.42
CA GLY A 115 -9.45 12.95 21.78
C GLY A 115 -10.09 13.55 20.54
N ASN A 116 -10.11 14.87 20.46
CA ASN A 116 -10.56 15.64 19.31
C ASN A 116 -9.40 16.23 18.46
N GLU A 117 -8.16 15.84 18.72
CA GLU A 117 -6.98 16.36 18.04
C GLU A 117 -6.53 15.41 16.92
N TRP A 118 -6.03 15.99 15.83
CA TRP A 118 -5.38 15.24 14.76
C TRP A 118 -3.90 15.01 15.06
N SER A 119 -3.47 13.75 14.98
CA SER A 119 -2.07 13.35 14.99
C SER A 119 -1.73 12.74 13.63
N VAL A 120 -0.74 13.30 12.94
CA VAL A 120 -0.29 12.82 11.63
C VAL A 120 1.13 12.30 11.70
N SER A 121 1.44 11.32 10.87
CA SER A 121 2.81 10.83 10.67
C SER A 121 2.99 10.37 9.24
N SER A 122 4.17 10.56 8.68
CA SER A 122 4.49 10.10 7.32
C SER A 122 5.81 9.36 7.27
N HIS A 123 5.97 8.55 6.23
CA HIS A 123 7.23 7.91 5.85
C HIS A 123 7.21 7.58 4.36
N ALA A 124 8.38 7.24 3.82
CA ALA A 124 8.54 6.80 2.45
C ALA A 124 8.71 5.27 2.40
N HIS A 125 8.05 4.62 1.45
CA HIS A 125 8.43 3.27 1.02
C HIS A 125 9.42 3.40 -0.14
N SER A 126 10.53 2.66 -0.03
CA SER A 126 11.52 2.53 -1.10
C SER A 126 12.05 1.09 -1.11
N PRO A 127 12.16 0.43 -2.27
CA PRO A 127 12.70 -0.92 -2.35
C PRO A 127 14.22 -0.99 -2.12
N VAL A 128 14.91 0.16 -2.15
CA VAL A 128 16.34 0.26 -1.87
C VAL A 128 16.61 1.39 -0.86
N GLY A 129 17.65 1.23 -0.05
CA GLY A 129 18.10 2.28 0.85
C GLY A 129 18.86 3.40 0.12
N GLY A 130 19.01 4.55 0.78
CA GLY A 130 19.81 5.68 0.29
C GLY A 130 19.00 6.96 0.12
N GLU A 131 19.66 7.96 -0.45
CA GLU A 131 19.05 9.25 -0.79
C GLU A 131 18.63 9.30 -2.27
N PHE A 132 17.61 10.10 -2.55
CA PHE A 132 17.02 10.26 -3.87
C PHE A 132 17.00 11.72 -4.29
N SER A 133 17.18 11.95 -5.60
CA SER A 133 17.04 13.24 -6.27
C SER A 133 16.02 13.14 -7.41
N ASP A 134 15.64 14.27 -8.02
CA ASP A 134 14.69 14.29 -9.15
C ASP A 134 13.40 13.49 -8.85
N ILE A 135 12.80 13.85 -7.71
CA ILE A 135 11.56 13.26 -7.21
C ILE A 135 10.42 13.67 -8.14
N LYS A 136 9.71 12.66 -8.64
CA LYS A 136 8.48 12.80 -9.43
C LYS A 136 7.32 12.24 -8.62
N ILE A 137 6.40 13.09 -8.20
CA ILE A 137 5.19 12.76 -7.45
C ILE A 137 4.13 13.83 -7.72
N ASP A 138 2.86 13.44 -7.67
CA ASP A 138 1.77 14.36 -7.85
C ASP A 138 1.77 15.39 -6.70
N PRO A 139 1.59 16.70 -6.98
CA PRO A 139 1.83 17.76 -6.03
C PRO A 139 0.64 17.97 -5.09
N TYR A 140 0.08 16.89 -4.54
CA TYR A 140 -1.04 16.96 -3.62
C TYR A 140 -0.61 17.57 -2.27
N GLN A 141 -1.51 18.34 -1.67
CA GLN A 141 -1.47 18.66 -0.25
C GLN A 141 -2.52 17.84 0.51
N VAL A 142 -2.23 17.53 1.77
CA VAL A 142 -3.14 16.85 2.67
C VAL A 142 -3.59 17.84 3.72
N VAL A 143 -4.91 17.92 3.91
CA VAL A 143 -5.58 18.86 4.81
C VAL A 143 -6.46 18.07 5.77
N VAL A 144 -6.60 18.55 7.00
CA VAL A 144 -7.58 18.05 7.97
C VAL A 144 -8.52 19.17 8.39
N ILE A 145 -9.77 18.81 8.68
CA ILE A 145 -10.77 19.73 9.22
C ILE A 145 -10.74 19.69 10.75
N GLU A 146 -10.58 20.86 11.37
CA GLU A 146 -10.55 21.08 12.83
C GLU A 146 -11.65 22.07 13.21
N GLY A 147 -12.79 21.54 13.67
CA GLY A 147 -13.99 22.36 13.87
C GLY A 147 -14.47 22.92 12.53
N SER A 148 -14.42 24.24 12.38
CA SER A 148 -14.75 24.94 11.12
C SER A 148 -13.52 25.38 10.32
N ALA A 149 -12.30 25.09 10.79
CA ALA A 149 -11.06 25.50 10.14
C ALA A 149 -10.42 24.34 9.37
N GLU A 150 -9.67 24.69 8.33
CA GLU A 150 -8.79 23.77 7.62
C GLU A 150 -7.35 23.93 8.10
N ARG A 151 -6.65 22.81 8.29
CA ARG A 151 -5.22 22.80 8.60
C ARG A 151 -4.48 21.92 7.60
N VAL A 152 -3.53 22.50 6.89
CA VAL A 152 -2.61 21.74 6.03
C VAL A 152 -1.68 20.92 6.92
N VAL A 153 -1.70 19.60 6.75
CA VAL A 153 -0.86 18.66 7.50
C VAL A 153 0.36 18.20 6.71
N PHE A 154 0.26 18.20 5.38
CA PHE A 154 1.40 17.93 4.50
C PHE A 154 1.30 18.81 3.25
N THR A 155 2.35 19.59 3.00
CA THR A 155 2.51 20.35 1.74
C THR A 155 3.21 19.49 0.67
N PRO A 156 3.10 19.85 -0.62
CA PRO A 156 3.81 19.15 -1.69
C PRO A 156 5.33 19.14 -1.48
N ALA A 157 5.88 20.22 -0.94
CA ALA A 157 7.31 20.33 -0.62
C ALA A 157 7.73 19.35 0.48
N GLN A 158 6.95 19.24 1.56
CA GLN A 158 7.21 18.28 2.65
C GLN A 158 7.11 16.82 2.18
N ILE A 159 6.17 16.53 1.28
CA ILE A 159 6.02 15.20 0.67
C ILE A 159 7.27 14.85 -0.15
N SER A 160 7.69 15.75 -1.04
CA SER A 160 8.90 15.56 -1.85
C SER A 160 10.15 15.41 -0.98
N GLU A 161 10.28 16.21 0.08
CA GLU A 161 11.38 16.11 1.04
C GLU A 161 11.40 14.75 1.74
N THR A 162 10.25 14.26 2.20
CA THR A 162 10.10 12.93 2.83
C THR A 162 10.57 11.81 1.90
N LEU A 163 10.32 11.94 0.59
CA LEU A 163 10.77 10.97 -0.41
C LEU A 163 12.26 11.08 -0.77
N SER A 164 12.84 12.27 -0.67
CA SER A 164 14.26 12.49 -1.01
C SER A 164 15.22 11.84 -0.02
N LYS A 165 14.80 11.74 1.25
CA LYS A 165 15.59 11.20 2.35
C LYS A 165 14.72 10.23 3.15
N PRO A 166 14.35 9.07 2.58
CA PRO A 166 13.56 8.09 3.30
C PRO A 166 14.29 7.78 4.60
N SER A 167 13.60 7.95 5.73
CA SER A 167 14.19 7.70 7.03
C SER A 167 14.71 6.26 7.08
N ILE A 168 15.96 6.07 7.54
CA ILE A 168 16.59 4.74 7.73
C ILE A 168 15.72 3.83 8.64
N ALA A 169 14.82 4.43 9.41
CA ALA A 169 13.79 3.77 10.20
C ALA A 169 12.43 3.80 9.47
N ALA A 170 12.18 2.89 8.52
CA ALA A 170 10.79 2.53 8.24
C ALA A 170 10.21 2.00 9.57
N ARG A 171 9.25 2.72 10.16
CA ARG A 171 8.72 2.43 11.49
C ARG A 171 7.47 1.57 11.39
N LEU A 172 7.52 0.35 11.93
CA LEU A 172 6.32 -0.43 12.22
C LEU A 172 6.02 -0.29 13.71
N ALA A 173 4.94 0.41 14.09
CA ALA A 173 4.52 0.54 15.49
C ALA A 173 5.64 1.00 16.46
N ASN A 174 6.51 1.93 16.02
CA ASN A 174 7.72 2.46 16.70
C ASN A 174 9.02 1.64 16.55
N GLU A 175 9.00 0.51 15.84
CA GLU A 175 10.18 -0.35 15.64
C GLU A 175 10.86 -0.11 14.28
N ILE A 176 12.19 -0.23 14.24
CA ILE A 176 12.97 -0.10 13.01
C ILE A 176 12.85 -1.38 12.18
N VAL A 177 12.36 -1.27 10.96
CA VAL A 177 12.24 -2.40 10.03
C VAL A 177 13.55 -2.61 9.27
N GLN A 178 14.07 -3.83 9.31
CA GLN A 178 15.20 -4.28 8.50
C GLN A 178 14.74 -5.30 7.46
N VAL A 179 15.29 -5.20 6.25
CA VAL A 179 15.00 -6.14 5.17
C VAL A 179 16.30 -6.79 4.72
N GLN A 180 16.33 -8.12 4.79
CA GLN A 180 17.42 -8.93 4.26
C GLN A 180 17.00 -9.56 2.93
N ASP A 181 17.83 -9.38 1.90
CA ASP A 181 17.67 -10.04 0.60
C ASP A 181 18.18 -11.50 0.67
N ASN A 182 17.27 -12.47 0.63
CA ASN A 182 17.62 -13.89 0.74
C ASN A 182 18.20 -14.46 -0.57
N ARG A 183 18.17 -13.71 -1.68
CA ARG A 183 18.77 -14.12 -2.97
C ARG A 183 20.29 -14.13 -2.91
N THR A 184 20.88 -13.27 -2.07
CA THR A 184 22.32 -13.27 -1.78
C THR A 184 22.80 -14.61 -1.17
N GLY A 185 21.89 -15.35 -0.53
CA GLY A 185 22.10 -16.70 0.00
C GLY A 185 21.60 -17.83 -0.91
N GLY A 186 21.29 -17.54 -2.19
CA GLY A 186 20.93 -18.54 -3.20
C GLY A 186 19.43 -18.73 -3.46
N ALA A 187 18.54 -17.92 -2.89
CA ALA A 187 17.13 -17.95 -3.29
C ALA A 187 16.96 -17.50 -4.76
N THR A 188 16.18 -18.25 -5.54
CA THR A 188 15.96 -17.98 -6.98
C THR A 188 14.79 -17.05 -7.26
N ASP A 189 13.89 -16.90 -6.29
CA ASP A 189 12.70 -16.05 -6.37
C ASP A 189 12.94 -14.72 -5.64
N ALA A 190 12.05 -13.75 -5.82
CA ALA A 190 12.00 -12.58 -4.93
C ALA A 190 11.64 -13.06 -3.50
N ASP A 191 12.55 -12.81 -2.56
CA ASP A 191 12.55 -13.44 -1.25
C ASP A 191 13.29 -12.56 -0.24
N ILE A 192 12.56 -12.13 0.79
CA ILE A 192 13.10 -11.27 1.84
C ILE A 192 12.75 -11.76 3.24
N THR A 193 13.65 -11.51 4.17
CA THR A 193 13.39 -11.63 5.61
C THR A 193 13.21 -10.24 6.21
N VAL A 194 12.11 -10.04 6.92
CA VAL A 194 11.78 -8.79 7.62
C VAL A 194 12.11 -8.96 9.10
N GLY A 195 12.98 -8.09 9.62
CA GLY A 195 13.33 -7.99 11.02
C GLY A 195 12.83 -6.70 11.67
N LEU A 196 12.58 -6.76 12.98
CA LEU A 196 12.32 -5.58 13.81
C LEU A 196 13.49 -5.36 14.76
N GLY A 197 13.97 -4.12 14.84
CA GLY A 197 15.08 -3.69 15.70
C GLY A 197 16.30 -3.24 14.89
N LEU A 198 17.38 -2.91 15.61
CA LEU A 198 18.59 -2.34 15.03
C LEU A 198 19.69 -3.39 14.84
N SER A 199 20.20 -3.49 13.61
CA SER A 199 21.41 -4.23 13.26
C SER A 199 21.36 -5.68 13.80
N ARG A 200 22.41 -6.15 14.46
CA ARG A 200 22.53 -7.50 15.04
C ARG A 200 21.51 -7.82 16.15
N ALA A 201 20.85 -6.81 16.71
CA ALA A 201 19.78 -7.02 17.70
C ALA A 201 18.39 -7.18 17.06
N SER A 202 18.29 -7.07 15.72
CA SER A 202 17.03 -7.26 15.02
C SER A 202 16.53 -8.71 15.16
N LYS A 203 15.23 -8.84 15.42
CA LYS A 203 14.54 -10.14 15.47
C LYS A 203 13.76 -10.32 14.19
N SER A 204 14.02 -11.42 13.47
CA SER A 204 13.26 -11.78 12.29
C SER A 204 11.80 -12.09 12.68
N VAL A 205 10.87 -11.35 12.09
CA VAL A 205 9.43 -11.47 12.39
C VAL A 205 8.64 -12.08 11.25
N ALA A 206 9.08 -11.87 10.00
CA ALA A 206 8.41 -12.41 8.83
C ALA A 206 9.38 -12.74 7.70
N ARG A 207 8.98 -13.66 6.82
CA ARG A 207 9.59 -13.88 5.51
C ARG A 207 8.53 -13.65 4.45
N ALA A 208 8.83 -12.85 3.44
CA ALA A 208 7.94 -12.56 2.35
C ALA A 208 8.55 -13.07 1.04
N ARG A 209 7.74 -13.68 0.18
CA ARG A 209 8.19 -14.26 -1.08
C ARG A 209 7.19 -14.00 -2.19
N PHE A 210 7.70 -13.64 -3.36
CA PHE A 210 6.93 -13.64 -4.60
C PHE A 210 7.51 -14.70 -5.54
N ARG A 211 6.65 -15.59 -6.05
CA ARG A 211 7.03 -16.67 -6.96
C ARG A 211 6.18 -16.61 -8.22
N ALA A 212 6.83 -16.76 -9.36
CA ALA A 212 6.17 -16.89 -10.65
C ALA A 212 6.96 -17.86 -11.55
N PRO A 213 6.84 -19.19 -11.31
CA PRO A 213 7.73 -20.19 -11.90
C PRO A 213 7.63 -20.30 -13.43
N ALA A 214 6.52 -19.85 -14.03
CA ALA A 214 6.33 -19.86 -15.49
C ALA A 214 6.91 -18.62 -16.19
N ALA A 215 7.30 -17.58 -15.42
CA ALA A 215 7.78 -16.32 -15.98
C ALA A 215 9.12 -16.55 -16.69
N LYS A 216 9.18 -16.28 -17.99
CA LYS A 216 10.39 -16.45 -18.81
C LYS A 216 11.32 -15.22 -18.77
N GLY A 217 11.11 -14.33 -17.80
CA GLY A 217 11.84 -13.07 -17.63
C GLY A 217 11.57 -12.45 -16.26
N SER A 218 12.15 -11.27 -16.04
CA SER A 218 12.03 -10.51 -14.79
C SER A 218 10.78 -9.61 -14.74
N GLU A 219 10.01 -9.52 -15.83
CA GLU A 219 8.83 -8.66 -15.91
C GLU A 219 7.68 -9.16 -15.03
N LEU A 220 7.40 -8.39 -13.98
CA LEU A 220 6.39 -8.70 -12.97
C LEU A 220 4.97 -8.77 -13.55
N SER A 221 4.67 -7.92 -14.53
CA SER A 221 3.36 -7.91 -15.20
C SER A 221 3.11 -9.16 -16.03
N GLU A 222 4.14 -9.65 -16.73
CA GLU A 222 4.06 -10.90 -17.48
C GLU A 222 3.88 -12.08 -16.53
N ALA A 223 4.68 -12.12 -15.46
CA ALA A 223 4.60 -13.13 -14.41
C ALA A 223 3.17 -13.27 -13.83
N MET A 224 2.51 -12.14 -13.53
CA MET A 224 1.14 -12.17 -13.02
C MET A 224 0.12 -12.56 -14.09
N ARG A 225 0.26 -12.05 -15.33
CA ARG A 225 -0.64 -12.35 -16.45
C ARG A 225 -0.68 -13.84 -16.84
N GLN A 226 0.42 -14.56 -16.64
CA GLN A 226 0.47 -16.01 -16.90
C GLN A 226 -0.39 -16.84 -15.94
N GLY A 227 -0.92 -16.25 -14.86
CA GLY A 227 -1.90 -16.88 -13.99
C GLY A 227 -1.35 -18.02 -13.12
N ASN A 228 -0.02 -18.10 -12.98
CA ASN A 228 0.69 -19.06 -12.13
C ASN A 228 1.72 -18.32 -11.27
N TRP A 229 1.26 -17.77 -10.15
CA TRP A 229 2.07 -16.97 -9.23
C TRP A 229 1.59 -17.12 -7.78
N SER A 230 2.45 -16.77 -6.82
CA SER A 230 2.08 -16.70 -5.41
C SER A 230 2.86 -15.62 -4.66
N LEU A 231 2.16 -14.86 -3.82
CA LEU A 231 2.69 -14.02 -2.76
C LEU A 231 2.51 -14.74 -1.42
N GLU A 232 3.61 -15.05 -0.74
CA GLU A 232 3.60 -15.70 0.57
C GLU A 232 4.14 -14.76 1.64
N LEU A 233 3.43 -14.65 2.75
CA LEU A 233 3.87 -14.06 4.00
C LEU A 233 3.93 -15.16 5.08
N GLN A 234 5.11 -15.48 5.55
CA GLN A 234 5.33 -16.42 6.65
C GLN A 234 5.73 -15.66 7.91
N ALA A 235 5.03 -15.88 9.02
CA ALA A 235 5.46 -15.39 10.31
C ALA A 235 6.65 -16.21 10.85
N LEU A 236 7.75 -15.57 11.19
CA LEU A 236 8.93 -16.20 11.81
C LEU A 236 8.88 -16.11 13.34
N SER A 237 8.01 -15.26 13.88
CA SER A 237 7.73 -15.10 15.29
C SER A 237 6.24 -14.80 15.51
N GLY A 238 5.77 -14.90 16.77
CA GLY A 238 4.44 -14.42 17.16
C GLY A 238 4.41 -12.95 17.56
N GLN A 239 5.44 -12.17 17.18
CA GLN A 239 5.62 -10.79 17.63
C GLN A 239 5.10 -9.75 16.64
N ILE A 240 4.53 -10.18 15.50
CA ILE A 240 3.86 -9.25 14.57
C ILE A 240 2.62 -8.71 15.29
N PRO A 241 2.51 -7.38 15.52
CA PRO A 241 1.37 -6.84 16.24
C PRO A 241 0.06 -7.14 15.52
N ARG A 242 -0.97 -7.58 16.26
CA ARG A 242 -2.27 -7.93 15.68
C ARG A 242 -2.89 -6.80 14.86
N GLN A 243 -2.76 -5.56 15.34
CA GLN A 243 -3.31 -4.37 14.67
C GLN A 243 -2.68 -4.15 13.29
N VAL A 244 -1.39 -4.48 13.13
CA VAL A 244 -0.71 -4.42 11.82
C VAL A 244 -1.33 -5.45 10.88
N VAL A 245 -1.55 -6.68 11.35
CA VAL A 245 -2.19 -7.73 10.54
C VAL A 245 -3.60 -7.34 10.14
N GLN A 246 -4.42 -6.88 11.08
CA GLN A 246 -5.79 -6.44 10.82
C GLN A 246 -5.82 -5.32 9.78
N ARG A 247 -4.92 -4.34 9.92
CA ARG A 247 -4.79 -3.22 8.99
C ARG A 247 -4.38 -3.69 7.59
N ASP A 248 -3.36 -4.53 7.46
CA ASP A 248 -2.96 -5.02 6.13
C ASP A 248 -4.07 -5.85 5.47
N LEU A 249 -4.78 -6.69 6.23
CA LEU A 249 -5.91 -7.44 5.70
C LEU A 249 -7.03 -6.51 5.20
N PHE A 250 -7.29 -5.41 5.89
CA PHE A 250 -8.20 -4.37 5.41
C PHE A 250 -7.68 -3.71 4.12
N LEU A 251 -6.46 -3.19 4.15
CA LEU A 251 -5.89 -2.38 3.09
C LEU A 251 -5.79 -3.11 1.74
N TYR A 252 -5.69 -4.45 1.77
CA TYR A 252 -5.55 -5.28 0.58
C TYR A 252 -6.78 -6.15 0.29
N GLY A 253 -7.94 -5.84 0.90
CA GLY A 253 -9.22 -6.45 0.56
C GLY A 253 -9.38 -7.91 1.02
N LEU A 254 -8.67 -8.29 2.08
CA LEU A 254 -8.62 -9.65 2.62
C LEU A 254 -9.46 -9.83 3.89
N GLU A 255 -9.86 -8.75 4.55
CA GLU A 255 -10.57 -8.78 5.83
C GLU A 255 -11.91 -9.55 5.80
N SER A 256 -12.59 -9.57 4.65
CA SER A 256 -13.86 -10.26 4.45
C SER A 256 -13.71 -11.76 4.20
N GLN A 257 -12.47 -12.23 4.00
CA GLN A 257 -12.21 -13.65 3.76
C GLN A 257 -12.41 -14.42 5.07
N SER A 258 -13.44 -15.28 5.10
CA SER A 258 -13.78 -16.08 6.29
C SER A 258 -12.61 -16.97 6.75
N LEU A 259 -11.81 -17.47 5.80
CA LEU A 259 -10.60 -18.23 6.08
C LEU A 259 -9.56 -17.45 6.92
N LEU A 260 -9.58 -16.12 6.87
CA LEU A 260 -8.60 -15.25 7.54
C LEU A 260 -9.11 -14.68 8.87
N GLN A 261 -10.32 -15.05 9.32
CA GLN A 261 -10.85 -14.62 10.61
C GLN A 261 -9.95 -14.95 11.81
N PRO A 262 -9.22 -16.09 11.85
CA PRO A 262 -8.25 -16.33 12.92
C PRO A 262 -7.16 -15.25 12.98
N LEU A 263 -6.68 -14.76 11.83
CA LEU A 263 -5.70 -13.65 11.79
C LEU A 263 -6.30 -12.36 12.34
N MET A 264 -7.56 -12.06 12.00
CA MET A 264 -8.26 -10.89 12.53
C MET A 264 -8.41 -10.93 14.05
N GLN A 265 -8.64 -12.10 14.64
CA GLN A 265 -8.92 -12.24 16.08
C GLN A 265 -7.64 -12.23 16.93
N ARG A 266 -6.60 -12.95 16.49
CA ARG A 266 -5.39 -13.20 17.30
C ARG A 266 -4.06 -12.83 16.64
N GLY A 267 -4.06 -12.43 15.37
CA GLY A 267 -2.83 -12.23 14.60
C GLY A 267 -2.12 -13.55 14.26
N PHE A 268 -0.90 -13.43 13.71
CA PHE A 268 -0.08 -14.56 13.33
C PHE A 268 0.51 -15.29 14.54
N ARG A 269 0.51 -16.63 14.49
CA ARG A 269 1.45 -17.45 15.27
C ARG A 269 2.72 -17.70 14.47
N LYS A 270 3.79 -18.04 15.19
CA LYS A 270 5.05 -18.46 14.58
C LYS A 270 4.81 -19.61 13.57
N ASN A 271 5.43 -19.50 12.40
CA ASN A 271 5.37 -20.40 11.25
C ASN A 271 4.06 -20.43 10.47
N GLU A 272 3.04 -19.67 10.87
CA GLU A 272 1.84 -19.54 10.05
C GLU A 272 2.15 -18.82 8.74
N LYS A 273 1.41 -19.19 7.69
CA LYS A 273 1.58 -18.68 6.33
C LYS A 273 0.26 -18.18 5.79
N LEU A 274 0.28 -16.95 5.31
CA LEU A 274 -0.75 -16.39 4.44
C LEU A 274 -0.20 -16.40 3.01
N VAL A 275 -0.98 -16.93 2.07
CA VAL A 275 -0.62 -16.98 0.66
C VAL A 275 -1.78 -16.45 -0.18
N LEU A 276 -1.47 -15.51 -1.06
CA LEU A 276 -2.31 -15.17 -2.21
C LEU A 276 -1.67 -15.71 -3.46
N GLY A 277 -2.46 -16.15 -4.43
CA GLY A 277 -1.89 -16.61 -5.69
C GLY A 277 -2.91 -16.82 -6.77
N ALA A 278 -2.41 -17.21 -7.93
CA ALA A 278 -3.21 -17.76 -9.01
C ALA A 278 -2.60 -19.09 -9.46
N ALA A 279 -3.44 -20.05 -9.78
CA ALA A 279 -3.06 -21.32 -10.39
C ALA A 279 -3.98 -21.59 -11.58
N GLY A 280 -3.41 -21.74 -12.77
CA GLY A 280 -4.18 -21.88 -14.02
C GLY A 280 -5.11 -20.68 -14.27
N GLY A 281 -4.71 -19.48 -13.85
CA GLY A 281 -5.51 -18.25 -13.96
C GLY A 281 -6.61 -18.10 -12.89
N LYS A 282 -6.81 -19.08 -12.00
CA LYS A 282 -7.77 -18.99 -10.91
C LYS A 282 -7.12 -18.47 -9.63
N GLY A 283 -7.62 -17.35 -9.14
CA GLY A 283 -7.15 -16.72 -7.91
C GLY A 283 -7.51 -17.54 -6.67
N TYR A 284 -6.62 -17.54 -5.68
CA TYR A 284 -6.84 -18.21 -4.40
C TYR A 284 -6.23 -17.44 -3.23
N VAL A 285 -6.77 -17.72 -2.05
CA VAL A 285 -6.17 -17.39 -0.76
C VAL A 285 -5.98 -18.68 0.03
N ARG A 286 -4.83 -18.80 0.68
CA ARG A 286 -4.47 -19.95 1.50
C ARG A 286 -3.92 -19.49 2.83
N TYR A 287 -4.43 -20.07 3.91
CA TYR A 287 -3.98 -19.81 5.26
C TYR A 287 -4.03 -21.11 6.05
N ASP A 288 -2.95 -21.39 6.78
CA ASP A 288 -2.81 -22.58 7.64
C ASP A 288 -3.21 -23.90 6.95
N GLY A 289 -2.69 -24.11 5.73
CA GLY A 289 -2.91 -25.31 4.93
C GLY A 289 -4.28 -25.39 4.22
N GLN A 290 -5.23 -24.53 4.57
CA GLN A 290 -6.53 -24.46 3.89
C GLN A 290 -6.50 -23.46 2.76
N GLN A 291 -7.07 -23.82 1.61
CA GLN A 291 -7.17 -22.96 0.43
C GLN A 291 -8.63 -22.71 0.05
N ARG A 292 -8.91 -21.49 -0.40
CA ARG A 292 -10.20 -21.07 -0.96
C ARG A 292 -9.95 -20.32 -2.25
N GLU A 293 -10.87 -20.48 -3.21
CA GLU A 293 -10.91 -19.62 -4.38
C GLU A 293 -11.16 -18.18 -3.96
N PHE A 294 -10.46 -17.25 -4.61
CA PHE A 294 -10.55 -15.83 -4.32
C PHE A 294 -10.40 -15.04 -5.61
N ALA A 295 -11.51 -14.59 -6.18
CA ALA A 295 -11.54 -13.82 -7.42
C ALA A 295 -10.74 -12.51 -7.33
N GLY A 296 -10.62 -11.93 -6.12
CA GLY A 296 -9.87 -10.70 -5.87
C GLY A 296 -8.34 -10.86 -5.77
N ALA A 297 -7.79 -12.08 -5.91
CA ALA A 297 -6.37 -12.34 -5.66
C ALA A 297 -5.43 -11.44 -6.48
N ASP A 298 -5.74 -11.24 -7.76
CA ASP A 298 -4.95 -10.41 -8.67
C ASP A 298 -4.94 -8.93 -8.22
N ALA A 299 -6.10 -8.39 -7.86
CA ALA A 299 -6.24 -7.01 -7.40
C ALA A 299 -5.52 -6.80 -6.05
N SER A 300 -5.72 -7.72 -5.10
CA SER A 300 -5.04 -7.70 -3.81
C SER A 300 -3.52 -7.79 -3.95
N ALA A 301 -3.03 -8.64 -4.86
CA ALA A 301 -1.60 -8.78 -5.12
C ALA A 301 -0.99 -7.54 -5.74
N ARG A 302 -1.64 -6.92 -6.73
CA ARG A 302 -1.18 -5.65 -7.32
C ARG A 302 -1.14 -4.54 -6.29
N ALA A 303 -2.22 -4.38 -5.51
CA ALA A 303 -2.28 -3.39 -4.43
C ALA A 303 -1.18 -3.61 -3.38
N PHE A 304 -0.92 -4.87 -3.01
CA PHE A 304 0.16 -5.20 -2.09
C PHE A 304 1.54 -4.87 -2.69
N LEU A 305 1.82 -5.33 -3.91
CA LEU A 305 3.09 -5.11 -4.60
C LEU A 305 3.40 -3.62 -4.83
N GLN A 306 2.37 -2.81 -5.10
CA GLN A 306 2.55 -1.38 -5.38
C GLN A 306 2.45 -0.49 -4.13
N GLY A 307 1.67 -0.89 -3.12
CA GLY A 307 1.35 -0.04 -1.97
C GLY A 307 2.05 -0.42 -0.66
N SER A 308 2.40 -1.68 -0.45
CA SER A 308 3.12 -2.13 0.74
C SER A 308 4.63 -1.89 0.59
N PHE A 309 5.32 -1.52 1.67
CA PHE A 309 6.78 -1.54 1.70
C PHE A 309 7.35 -2.92 1.33
N ILE A 310 6.82 -4.00 1.92
CA ILE A 310 7.26 -5.38 1.67
C ILE A 310 6.98 -5.76 0.21
N GLY A 311 5.78 -5.44 -0.29
CA GLY A 311 5.39 -5.71 -1.67
C GLY A 311 6.25 -4.95 -2.68
N LEU A 312 6.58 -3.68 -2.40
CA LEU A 312 7.42 -2.86 -3.25
C LEU A 312 8.84 -3.44 -3.36
N VAL A 313 9.42 -3.92 -2.25
CA VAL A 313 10.72 -4.62 -2.28
C VAL A 313 10.63 -5.89 -3.12
N LEU A 314 9.61 -6.73 -2.92
CA LEU A 314 9.47 -7.98 -3.67
C LEU A 314 9.29 -7.74 -5.17
N GLY A 315 8.43 -6.80 -5.55
CA GLY A 315 8.21 -6.45 -6.95
C GLY A 315 9.46 -5.87 -7.61
N TRP A 316 10.26 -5.11 -6.86
CA TRP A 316 11.55 -4.61 -7.32
C TRP A 316 12.54 -5.75 -7.52
N GLN A 317 12.70 -6.65 -6.54
CA GLN A 317 13.58 -7.81 -6.65
C GLN A 317 13.25 -8.67 -7.87
N GLN A 318 11.97 -8.91 -8.15
CA GLN A 318 11.52 -9.68 -9.31
C GLN A 318 12.04 -9.08 -10.63
N GLN A 319 12.10 -7.75 -10.73
CA GLN A 319 12.54 -7.03 -11.92
C GLN A 319 14.05 -6.85 -12.02
N GLN A 320 14.77 -7.02 -10.91
CA GLN A 320 16.23 -6.92 -10.90
C GLN A 320 16.89 -8.25 -11.30
N PRO A 321 18.07 -8.21 -11.94
CA PRO A 321 18.92 -9.39 -12.07
C PRO A 321 19.18 -10.04 -10.71
N GLN A 322 19.40 -11.36 -10.74
CA GLN A 322 19.82 -12.08 -9.54
C GLN A 322 21.16 -11.52 -9.04
N PRO A 323 21.27 -11.14 -7.76
CA PRO A 323 22.55 -10.74 -7.20
C PRO A 323 23.50 -11.94 -7.23
N PRO A 324 24.82 -11.71 -7.39
CA PRO A 324 25.80 -12.78 -7.26
C PRO A 324 25.67 -13.43 -5.88
N VAL A 325 25.59 -14.77 -5.85
CA VAL A 325 25.58 -15.52 -4.60
C VAL A 325 26.92 -15.28 -3.90
N ALA A 326 26.87 -14.83 -2.65
CA ALA A 326 28.09 -14.68 -1.86
C ALA A 326 28.76 -16.05 -1.78
N LYS A 327 29.95 -16.21 -2.39
CA LYS A 327 30.77 -17.39 -2.16
C LYS A 327 31.07 -17.40 -0.68
N ALA A 328 30.79 -18.50 0.01
CA ALA A 328 31.28 -18.69 1.36
C ALA A 328 32.80 -18.56 1.28
N ASP A 329 33.35 -17.49 1.84
CA ASP A 329 34.78 -17.39 2.08
C ASP A 329 35.12 -18.52 3.05
N GLY A 330 35.58 -19.63 2.50
CA GLY A 330 36.13 -20.71 3.28
C GLY A 330 37.42 -20.22 3.92
N ARG A 331 37.35 -19.89 5.21
CA ARG A 331 38.40 -20.07 6.23
C ARG A 331 37.87 -19.77 7.61
#